data_AF-A0A927M313-F1
#
_entry.id   AF-A0A927M313-F1
#
_cell.length_a   1.000
_cell.length_b   1.000
_cell.length_c   1.000
_cell.angle_alpha   90.00
_cell.angle_beta   90.00
_cell.angle_gamma   90.00
#
_symmetry.space_group_name_H-M   'P 1'
#
loop_
_entity.id
_entity.type
_entity.pdbx_description
1 polymer ?
#
loop_
_entity_poly.entity_id
_entity_poly.type
_entity_poly.pdbx_seq_one_letter_code
_entity_poly.pdbx_strand_id
1 'polypeptide(L)'
;MIHTLFEVAQMTGLSLRSIQNGCRHGRIEHTARGAGTIRIRRGMTGVQVEKLLAQRTVKVASPAQPELEPLDDLAEAKAATRRRLARYSGRSTAGQRS
;
A
#
# COMPACT_ATOMS: atom_id res chain seq x y z
N MET A 1 -28.99 -11.09 6.74
CA MET A 1 -28.44 -10.48 7.98
C MET A 1 -27.63 -9.24 7.61
N ILE A 2 -27.68 -8.16 8.41
CA ILE A 2 -26.86 -6.95 8.20
C ILE A 2 -25.73 -6.93 9.22
N HIS A 3 -24.50 -6.85 8.73
CA HIS A 3 -23.29 -6.77 9.53
C HIS A 3 -22.92 -5.31 9.83
N THR A 4 -22.38 -5.06 11.01
CA THR A 4 -21.81 -3.74 11.36
C THR A 4 -20.47 -3.53 10.66
N LEU A 5 -20.04 -2.28 10.45
CA LEU A 5 -18.72 -2.03 9.85
C LEU A 5 -17.57 -2.66 10.65
N PHE A 6 -17.75 -2.84 11.96
CA PHE A 6 -16.77 -3.51 12.82
C PHE A 6 -16.70 -5.02 12.57
N GLU A 7 -17.85 -5.68 12.42
CA GLU A 7 -17.89 -7.10 12.02
C GLU A 7 -17.30 -7.29 10.63
N VAL A 8 -17.62 -6.41 9.69
CA VAL A 8 -17.03 -6.44 8.34
C VAL A 8 -15.51 -6.29 8.39
N ALA A 9 -14.98 -5.42 9.25
CA ALA A 9 -13.53 -5.27 9.43
C ALA A 9 -12.88 -6.60 9.89
N GLN A 10 -13.51 -7.30 10.83
CA GLN A 10 -13.03 -8.61 11.29
C GLN A 10 -13.11 -9.68 10.21
N MET A 11 -14.20 -9.72 9.44
CA MET A 11 -14.39 -10.70 8.37
C MET A 11 -13.45 -10.48 7.17
N THR A 12 -13.17 -9.21 6.83
CA THR A 12 -12.42 -8.85 5.62
C THR A 12 -10.93 -8.62 5.86
N GLY A 13 -10.52 -8.46 7.13
CA GLY A 13 -9.17 -8.06 7.50
C GLY A 13 -8.82 -6.61 7.12
N LEU A 14 -9.78 -5.83 6.63
CA LEU A 14 -9.59 -4.40 6.34
C LEU A 14 -9.68 -3.59 7.62
N SER A 15 -8.92 -2.49 7.68
CA SER A 15 -9.05 -1.56 8.80
C SER A 15 -10.42 -0.90 8.78
N LEU A 16 -11.03 -0.77 9.98
CA LEU A 16 -12.32 -0.09 10.14
C LEU A 16 -12.30 1.31 9.51
N ARG A 17 -11.19 2.03 9.63
CA ARG A 17 -11.02 3.38 9.06
C ARG A 17 -11.05 3.37 7.53
N SER A 18 -10.44 2.36 6.89
CA SER A 18 -10.48 2.20 5.43
C SER A 18 -11.92 1.97 4.95
N ILE A 19 -12.66 1.07 5.63
CA ILE A 19 -14.06 0.79 5.32
C ILE A 19 -14.91 2.05 5.51
N GLN A 20 -14.77 2.76 6.63
CA GLN A 20 -15.50 3.99 6.91
C GLN A 20 -15.26 5.07 5.85
N ASN A 21 -14.00 5.25 5.43
CA ASN A 21 -13.64 6.18 4.37
C ASN A 21 -14.22 5.75 3.03
N GLY A 22 -14.16 4.45 2.69
CA GLY A 22 -14.76 3.93 1.47
C GLY A 22 -16.28 4.16 1.41
N CYS A 23 -16.98 3.92 2.51
CA CYS A 23 -18.41 4.20 2.62
C CYS A 23 -18.70 5.72 2.55
N ARG A 24 -17.86 6.57 3.16
CA ARG A 24 -18.03 8.04 3.14
C ARG A 24 -17.89 8.61 1.72
N HIS A 25 -16.96 8.09 0.93
CA HIS A 25 -16.72 8.55 -0.44
C HIS A 25 -17.50 7.77 -1.50
N GLY A 26 -18.47 6.94 -1.11
CA GLY A 26 -19.30 6.15 -2.04
C GLY A 26 -18.55 5.06 -2.80
N ARG A 27 -17.30 4.74 -2.43
CA ARG A 27 -16.49 3.68 -3.09
C ARG A 27 -16.87 2.28 -2.62
N ILE A 28 -17.44 2.17 -1.42
CA ILE A 28 -17.90 0.90 -0.85
C ILE A 28 -19.41 1.00 -0.63
N GLU A 29 -20.11 0.04 -1.22
CA GLU A 29 -21.55 -0.13 -1.07
C GLU A 29 -21.88 -0.42 0.39
N HIS A 30 -22.87 0.27 0.95
CA HIS A 30 -23.31 0.05 2.32
C HIS A 30 -24.79 0.33 2.45
N THR A 31 -25.39 -0.27 3.47
CA THR A 31 -26.80 -0.11 3.80
C THR A 31 -26.93 0.80 5.02
N ALA A 32 -27.73 1.85 4.91
CA ALA A 32 -28.08 2.70 6.05
C ALA A 32 -29.06 1.96 6.96
N ARG A 33 -28.75 1.88 8.26
CA ARG A 33 -29.60 1.31 9.30
C ARG A 33 -30.13 2.43 10.18
N GLY A 34 -31.44 2.47 10.36
CA GLY A 34 -32.10 3.51 11.15
C GLY A 34 -32.36 4.81 10.38
N ALA A 35 -32.63 4.73 9.07
CA ALA A 35 -33.16 5.85 8.30
C ALA A 35 -34.42 6.39 9.00
N GLY A 36 -34.48 7.70 9.29
CA GLY A 36 -35.55 8.33 10.07
C GLY A 36 -35.34 8.35 11.59
N THR A 37 -34.20 7.87 12.10
CA THR A 37 -33.84 7.96 13.52
C THR A 37 -32.69 8.97 13.73
N ILE A 38 -32.52 9.43 14.98
CA ILE A 38 -31.47 10.39 15.37
C ILE A 38 -30.06 9.87 15.05
N ARG A 39 -29.85 8.55 15.00
CA ARG A 39 -28.54 7.94 14.74
C ARG A 39 -28.62 6.92 13.60
N ILE A 40 -28.37 7.39 12.39
CA ILE A 40 -28.18 6.52 11.22
C ILE A 40 -26.82 5.83 11.33
N ARG A 41 -26.83 4.50 11.43
CA ARG A 41 -25.61 3.67 11.42
C ARG A 41 -25.41 3.08 10.03
N ARG A 42 -24.15 2.83 9.67
CA ARG A 42 -23.80 2.14 8.41
C ARG A 42 -23.57 0.66 8.69
N GLY A 43 -24.10 -0.21 7.84
CA GLY A 43 -23.88 -1.64 7.86
C GLY A 43 -23.75 -2.21 6.45
N MET A 44 -23.51 -3.51 6.33
CA MET A 44 -23.42 -4.20 5.04
C MET A 44 -24.23 -5.49 5.06
N THR A 45 -24.89 -5.81 3.95
CA THR A 45 -25.48 -7.13 3.75
C THR A 45 -24.39 -8.15 3.44
N GLY A 46 -24.67 -9.45 3.60
CA GLY A 46 -23.72 -10.51 3.23
C GLY A 46 -23.22 -10.37 1.78
N VAL A 47 -24.12 -10.07 0.85
CA VAL A 47 -23.79 -9.84 -0.57
C VAL A 47 -22.82 -8.66 -0.76
N GLN A 48 -22.98 -7.58 0.01
CA GLN A 48 -22.06 -6.42 -0.04
C GLN A 48 -20.68 -6.79 0.51
N VAL A 49 -20.61 -7.63 1.55
CA VAL A 49 -19.35 -8.13 2.11
C VAL A 49 -18.64 -9.05 1.11
N GLU A 50 -19.36 -9.95 0.44
CA GLU A 50 -18.81 -10.81 -0.60
C GLU A 50 -18.24 -10.01 -1.77
N LYS A 51 -18.96 -8.98 -2.25
CA LYS A 51 -18.45 -8.05 -3.28
C LYS A 51 -17.16 -7.36 -2.83
N LEU A 52 -17.11 -6.92 -1.57
CA LEU A 52 -15.92 -6.27 -1.00
C LEU A 52 -14.72 -7.22 -0.97
N LEU A 53 -14.94 -8.49 -0.63
CA LEU A 53 -13.91 -9.54 -0.67
C LEU A 53 -13.45 -9.82 -2.11
N ALA A 54 -14.38 -9.93 -3.06
CA ALA A 54 -14.06 -10.19 -4.47
C ALA A 54 -13.18 -9.08 -5.08
N GLN A 55 -13.49 -7.81 -4.79
CA GLN A 55 -12.68 -6.67 -5.24
C GLN A 55 -11.23 -6.70 -4.72
N ARG A 56 -11.02 -7.26 -3.52
CA ARG A 56 -9.68 -7.44 -2.97
C ARG A 56 -8.90 -8.49 -3.76
N THR A 57 -9.51 -9.63 -4.05
CA THR A 57 -8.87 -10.70 -4.83
C THR A 57 -8.38 -10.20 -6.19
N VAL A 58 -9.16 -9.35 -6.86
CA VAL A 58 -8.78 -8.76 -8.16
C VAL A 58 -7.58 -7.81 -8.04
N LYS A 59 -7.46 -7.05 -6.95
CA LYS A 59 -6.35 -6.11 -6.74
C LYS A 59 -5.05 -6.77 -6.26
N VAL A 60 -5.09 -8.04 -5.85
CA VAL A 60 -3.91 -8.85 -5.51
C VAL A 60 -3.52 -9.74 -6.71
N ALA A 61 -3.84 -9.32 -7.93
CA ALA A 61 -3.03 -9.72 -9.08
C ALA A 61 -1.70 -8.97 -8.97
N SER A 62 -0.70 -9.60 -8.34
CA SER A 62 0.67 -9.11 -8.37
C SER A 62 1.04 -8.92 -9.84
N PRO A 63 1.47 -7.73 -10.30
CA PRO A 63 2.02 -7.63 -11.63
C PRO A 63 3.17 -8.64 -11.69
N ALA A 64 3.10 -9.56 -12.66
CA ALA A 64 4.23 -10.43 -12.97
C ALA A 64 5.45 -9.52 -13.05
N GLN A 65 6.42 -9.72 -12.15
CA GLN A 65 7.63 -8.93 -12.17
C GLN A 65 8.24 -9.12 -13.56
N PRO A 66 8.53 -8.03 -14.31
CA PRO A 66 9.23 -8.19 -15.57
C PRO A 66 10.55 -8.89 -15.25
N GLU A 67 10.82 -9.95 -15.99
CA GLU A 67 12.08 -10.69 -15.96
C GLU A 67 13.20 -9.65 -16.08
N LEU A 68 13.96 -9.46 -14.99
CA LEU A 68 15.12 -8.58 -14.98
C LEU A 68 16.13 -9.19 -15.94
N GLU A 69 16.22 -8.66 -17.16
CA GLU A 69 17.38 -8.89 -18.00
C GLU A 69 18.64 -8.52 -17.18
N PRO A 70 19.71 -9.31 -17.23
CA PRO A 70 20.93 -9.02 -16.49
C PRO A 70 21.56 -7.72 -17.04
N LEU A 71 21.22 -6.59 -16.41
CA LEU A 71 21.78 -5.28 -16.71
C LEU A 71 23.26 -5.22 -16.31
N ASP A 72 24.12 -5.41 -17.30
CA ASP A 72 25.57 -5.18 -17.29
C ASP A 72 25.94 -3.74 -16.82
N ASP A 73 24.99 -2.79 -16.94
CA ASP A 73 25.13 -1.38 -16.55
C ASP A 73 25.47 -1.17 -15.06
N LEU A 74 25.09 -2.11 -14.20
CA LEU A 74 25.27 -1.98 -12.75
C LEU A 74 26.74 -2.20 -12.34
N ALA A 75 27.49 -2.99 -13.12
CA ALA A 75 28.92 -3.18 -12.94
C ALA A 75 29.69 -1.92 -13.35
N GLU A 76 29.30 -1.27 -14.46
CA GLU A 76 29.94 -0.05 -14.96
C GLU A 76 29.72 1.14 -14.01
N ALA A 77 28.50 1.31 -13.49
CA ALA A 77 28.19 2.35 -12.50
C ALA A 77 29.01 2.19 -11.19
N LYS A 78 29.21 0.95 -10.73
CA LYS A 78 30.06 0.64 -9.57
C LYS A 78 31.54 0.90 -9.84
N ALA A 79 32.02 0.66 -11.05
CA ALA A 79 33.41 0.94 -11.43
C ALA A 79 33.70 2.44 -11.53
N ALA A 80 32.78 3.21 -12.12
CA ALA A 80 32.89 4.67 -12.21
C ALA A 80 32.94 5.34 -10.83
N THR A 81 32.09 4.88 -9.90
CA THR A 81 32.04 5.42 -8.53
C THR A 81 33.33 5.15 -7.75
N ARG A 82 33.89 3.94 -7.84
CA ARG A 82 35.17 3.60 -7.19
C ARG A 82 36.33 4.44 -7.72
N ARG A 83 36.41 4.68 -9.04
CA ARG A 83 37.44 5.54 -9.65
C ARG A 83 37.35 6.99 -9.17
N ARG A 84 36.14 7.52 -8.95
CA ARG A 84 35.93 8.89 -8.47
C ARG A 84 36.37 9.07 -7.02
N LEU A 85 36.07 8.10 -6.15
CA LEU A 85 36.47 8.14 -4.74
C LEU A 85 37.99 8.00 -4.54
N ALA A 86 38.64 7.14 -5.35
CA ALA A 86 40.10 6.96 -5.29
C ALA A 86 40.89 8.24 -5.62
N ARG A 87 40.36 9.12 -6.47
CA ARG A 87 40.98 10.44 -6.74
C ARG A 87 40.85 11.41 -5.57
N TYR A 88 39.82 11.25 -4.73
CA TYR A 88 39.54 12.16 -3.62
C TYR A 88 40.31 11.77 -2.35
N SER A 89 40.57 10.48 -2.13
CA SER A 89 41.35 10.00 -0.99
C SER A 89 42.86 10.30 -1.07
N GLY A 90 43.34 10.84 -2.20
CA GLY A 90 44.72 11.31 -2.35
C GLY A 90 44.98 12.73 -1.84
N ARG A 91 43.96 13.45 -1.34
CA ARG A 91 44.07 14.85 -0.85
C ARG A 91 43.89 14.96 0.66
N SER A 92 44.52 14.05 1.42
CA SER A 92 44.51 14.13 2.89
C SER A 92 45.73 13.46 3.50
N THR A 93 46.95 13.85 3.10
CA THR A 93 48.21 13.60 3.85
C THR A 93 49.31 14.65 3.61
N ALA A 94 48.97 15.91 3.31
CA ALA A 94 49.98 16.98 3.23
C ALA A 94 49.44 18.29 3.80
N GLY A 95 49.51 18.44 5.13
CA GLY A 95 49.12 19.71 5.76
C GLY A 95 48.90 19.68 7.27
N GLN A 96 49.78 19.05 8.05
CA GLN A 96 50.00 19.45 9.45
C GLN A 96 51.38 18.98 9.89
N ARG A 97 52.38 19.80 9.55
CA ARG A 97 53.65 19.90 10.24
C ARG A 97 53.62 21.21 11.03
N SER A 98 54.33 21.18 12.17
CA SER A 98 54.64 22.25 13.13
C SER A 98 53.75 22.28 14.35
#